data_AF-A0A0R1P3B7-F1
#
_entry.id   AF-A0A0R1P3B7-F1
#
_cell.length_a   1.000
_cell.length_b   1.000
_cell.length_c   1.000
_cell.angle_alpha   90.00
_cell.angle_beta   90.00
_cell.angle_gamma   90.00
#
_symmetry.space_group_name_H-M   'P 1'
#
loop_
_entity.id
_entity.type
_entity.pdbx_description
1 polymer ?
#
loop_
_entity_poly.entity_id
_entity_poly.type
_entity_poly.pdbx_seq_one_letter_code
_entity_poly.pdbx_strand_id
1 'polypeptide(L)' 'MKTNHVVNLTDDKHPVTLWFVLAATDSNSHLGVIQKLSEVLMNGENVQRLLRATTVEEILKVFK' A
#
# COMPACT_ATOMS: atom_id res chain seq x y z
N MET A 1 3.54 -0.50 -5.30
CA MET A 1 4.99 -0.31 -5.53
C MET A 1 5.67 -0.06 -4.19
N LYS A 2 6.92 -0.49 -4.02
CA LYS A 2 7.71 -0.23 -2.81
C LYS A 2 9.05 0.40 -3.17
N THR A 3 9.45 1.44 -2.46
CA THR A 3 10.79 2.03 -2.59
C THR A 3 11.72 1.46 -1.52
N ASN A 4 12.98 1.25 -1.87
CA ASN A 4 14.01 0.78 -0.93
C ASN A 4 14.64 1.90 -0.10
N HIS A 5 14.23 3.15 -0.36
CA HIS A 5 14.58 4.33 0.42
C HIS A 5 13.30 5.06 0.80
N VAL A 6 13.41 5.84 1.89
CA VAL A 6 12.34 6.72 2.35
C VAL A 6 12.19 7.90 1.40
N VAL A 7 10.95 8.23 1.10
CA VAL A 7 10.58 9.47 0.43
C VAL A 7 9.75 10.30 1.41
N ASN A 8 10.24 11.51 1.72
CA ASN A 8 9.56 12.47 2.58
C ASN A 8 8.56 13.26 1.72
N LEU A 9 7.35 12.72 1.55
CA LEU A 9 6.35 13.33 0.68
C LEU A 9 5.81 14.65 1.24
N THR A 10 5.58 14.70 2.55
CA THR A 10 5.08 15.90 3.27
C THR A 10 6.17 16.52 4.12
N ASP A 11 6.84 15.72 4.94
CA ASP A 11 7.94 16.09 5.83
C ASP A 11 8.79 14.87 6.20
N ASP A 12 9.81 15.09 7.03
CA ASP A 12 10.72 14.07 7.56
C ASP A 12 10.15 13.25 8.72
N LYS A 13 9.01 13.66 9.30
CA LYS A 13 8.33 12.96 10.39
C LYS A 13 7.41 11.85 9.90
N HIS A 14 7.05 11.87 8.62
CA HIS A 14 6.13 10.91 7.99
C HIS A 14 6.79 10.20 6.79
N PRO A 15 7.76 9.31 7.02
CA PRO A 15 8.49 8.65 5.95
C PRO A 15 7.61 7.68 5.14
N VAL A 16 7.58 7.85 3.81
CA VAL A 16 6.79 6.99 2.91
C VAL A 16 7.68 6.02 2.15
N THR A 17 7.32 4.74 2.14
CA THR A 17 7.99 3.67 1.36
C THR A 17 7.04 2.79 0.56
N LEU A 18 5.74 2.81 0.90
CA LEU A 18 4.70 2.07 0.22
C LEU A 18 3.84 3.01 -0.62
N TRP A 19 3.62 2.63 -1.88
CA TRP A 19 2.91 3.44 -2.86
C TRP A 19 1.80 2.63 -3.52
N PHE A 20 0.58 3.13 -3.43
CA PHE A 20 -0.60 2.57 -4.08
C PHE A 20 -1.14 3.57 -5.09
N VAL A 21 -1.05 3.23 -6.37
CA VAL A 21 -1.63 4.02 -7.45
C VAL A 21 -2.96 3.40 -7.79
N LEU A 22 -4.04 4.16 -7.58
CA LEU A 22 -5.40 3.74 -7.89
C LEU A 22 -5.88 4.46 -9.14
N ALA A 23 -6.10 3.70 -10.20
CA ALA A 23 -6.77 4.18 -11.40
C ALA A 23 -8.10 3.44 -11.52
N ALA A 24 -9.21 4.17 -11.42
CA ALA A 24 -10.55 3.64 -11.60
C ALA A 24 -11.22 4.39 -12.76
N THR A 25 -11.93 3.66 -13.61
CA THR A 25 -12.59 4.20 -14.81
C THR A 25 -14.00 4.72 -14.54
N ASP A 26 -14.58 4.39 -13.37
CA ASP A 26 -15.87 4.92 -12.93
C ASP A 26 -15.88 5.17 -11.40
N SER A 27 -16.74 6.08 -10.96
CA SER A 27 -16.77 6.56 -9.57
C SER A 27 -17.17 5.50 -8.54
N ASN A 28 -17.95 4.49 -8.94
CA ASN A 28 -18.46 3.45 -8.04
C ASN A 28 -17.39 2.37 -7.78
N SER A 29 -16.67 1.95 -8.82
CA SER A 29 -15.54 1.02 -8.70
C SER A 29 -14.40 1.62 -7.88
N HIS A 30 -14.19 2.94 -7.95
CA HIS A 30 -13.16 3.63 -7.17
C HIS A 30 -13.32 3.44 -5.67
N LEU A 31 -14.54 3.66 -5.15
CA LEU A 31 -14.82 3.51 -3.72
C LEU A 31 -14.63 2.07 -3.24
N GLY A 32 -15.06 1.08 -4.02
CA GLY A 32 -14.88 -0.33 -3.68
C GLY A 32 -13.41 -0.74 -3.58
N VAL A 33 -12.54 -0.22 -4.45
CA VAL A 33 -11.09 -0.50 -4.40
C VAL A 33 -10.44 0.17 -3.20
N ILE A 34 -10.81 1.41 -2.87
CA ILE A 34 -10.32 2.11 -1.67
C ILE A 34 -10.72 1.36 -0.40
N GLN A 35 -11.97 0.90 -0.30
CA GLN A 35 -12.47 0.16 0.85
C GLN A 35 -11.65 -1.11 1.09
N LYS A 36 -11.49 -1.95 0.06
CA LYS A 36 -10.69 -3.18 0.15
C LYS A 36 -9.23 -2.91 0.50
N LEU A 37 -8.63 -1.88 -0.10
CA LEU A 37 -7.27 -1.49 0.24
C LEU A 37 -7.16 -1.06 1.71
N SER A 38 -8.12 -0.27 2.19
CA SER A 38 -8.17 0.20 3.58
C SER A 38 -8.29 -0.96 4.56
N GLU A 39 -9.14 -1.97 4.28
CA GLU A 39 -9.26 -3.18 5.09
C GLU A 39 -7.91 -3.91 5.23
N VAL A 40 -7.15 -4.04 4.14
CA VAL A 40 -5.81 -4.65 4.18
C VAL A 40 -4.83 -3.81 5.00
N LEU A 41 -4.85 -2.48 4.84
CA LEU A 41 -3.91 -1.56 5.49
C LEU A 41 -4.24 -1.29 6.96
N MET A 42 -5.49 -1.50 7.39
CA MET A 42 -5.88 -1.41 8.81
C MET A 42 -5.37 -2.60 9.63
N ASN A 43 -4.98 -3.70 8.98
CA ASN A 43 -4.33 -4.82 9.65
C ASN A 43 -2.82 -4.53 9.80
N GLY A 44 -2.38 -4.28 11.04
CA GLY A 44 -0.98 -4.00 11.35
C GLY A 44 0.00 -5.09 10.93
N GLU A 45 -0.40 -6.38 10.95
CA GLU A 45 0.44 -7.48 10.48
C GLU A 45 0.67 -7.40 8.97
N ASN A 46 -0.39 -7.13 8.20
CA ASN A 46 -0.30 -6.95 6.76
C ASN A 46 0.62 -5.79 6.40
N VAL A 47 0.50 -4.67 7.10
CA VAL A 47 1.39 -3.51 6.91
C VAL A 47 2.84 -3.87 7.19
N GLN A 48 3.12 -4.57 8.29
CA GLN A 48 4.49 -5.02 8.60
C GLN A 48 5.05 -5.97 7.54
N ARG A 49 4.23 -6.90 7.04
CA ARG A 49 4.62 -7.80 5.94
C ARG A 49 4.94 -7.03 4.67
N LEU A 50 4.15 -6.02 4.31
CA LEU A 50 4.39 -5.16 3.15
C LEU A 50 5.66 -4.31 3.30
N LEU A 51 5.92 -3.75 4.48
CA LEU A 51 7.12 -2.97 4.76
C LEU A 51 8.41 -3.81 4.69
N ARG A 52 8.34 -5.08 5.09
CA ARG A 52 9.48 -6.01 5.07
C ARG A 52 9.69 -6.73 3.75
N ALA A 53 8.65 -6.79 2.89
CA ALA A 53 8.74 -7.48 1.61
C ALA A 53 9.91 -6.95 0.76
N THR A 54 10.66 -7.87 0.20
CA THR A 54 11.81 -7.62 -0.70
C THR A 54 11.52 -8.09 -2.11
N THR A 55 10.47 -8.90 -2.30
CA THR A 55 10.05 -9.47 -3.57
C THR A 55 8.61 -9.12 -3.92
N VAL A 56 8.26 -9.20 -5.20
CA VAL A 56 6.89 -8.94 -5.66
C VAL A 56 5.94 -10.03 -5.13
N GLU A 57 6.40 -11.27 -5.05
CA GLU A 57 5.65 -12.42 -4.57
C GLU A 57 5.22 -12.26 -3.10
N GLU A 58 6.10 -11.71 -2.26
CA GLU A 58 5.78 -11.42 -0.85
C GLU A 58 4.69 -10.36 -0.72
N ILE A 59 4.70 -9.34 -1.58
CA ILE A 59 3.66 -8.31 -1.63
C ILE A 59 2.33 -8.94 -2.05
N LEU A 60 2.32 -9.73 -3.12
CA LEU A 60 1.11 -10.37 -3.63
C LEU A 60 0.46 -11.33 -2.62
N LYS A 61 1.25 -11.99 -1.76
CA LYS A 61 0.75 -12.86 -0.68
C LYS A 61 -0.05 -12.13 0.40
N VAL A 62 0.01 -10.80 0.48
CA VAL A 62 -0.78 -10.01 1.44
C VAL A 62 -2.17 -9.68 0.89
N PHE A 63 -2.33 -9.66 -0.44
CA PHE A 63 -3.58 -9.31 -1.13
C PHE A 63 -4.33 -10.52 -1.71
N LYS A 64 -3.80 -11.73 -1.50
CA LYS A 64 -4.49 -13.00 -1.78
C LYS A 64 -5.33 -13.40 -0.58
#